data_AF-J0NFI5-F1
#
_entry.id   AF-J0NFI5-F1
#
_cell.length_a   1.000
_cell.length_b   1.000
_cell.length_c   1.000
_cell.angle_alpha   90.00
_cell.angle_beta   90.00
_cell.angle_gamma   90.00
#
_symmetry.space_group_name_H-M   'P 1'
#
loop_
_entity.id
_entity.type
_entity.pdbx_description
1 polymer ?
#
loop_
_entity_poly.entity_id
_entity_poly.type
_entity_poly.pdbx_seq_one_letter_code
_entity_poly.pdbx_strand_id
1 'polypeptide(L)'
;MSVALDTLPDMRTFSHGSTLTDGGLALDLAPALTPAGLVDHPGFFHGFATHPVVVTRSLLVLADIAATRYFRPTPAGMRDPILTANGDRLRAECFSACNGVLARLDLLASGLDGGQIDHGTTNVDIGPAMRRALARVPRGELLHLDVGTDRLRASTPAEAVEERRVQMPDRWVRALGNAAELTQPLVERFSVGAAGARRFVQALPPPPP
;
A
#
# COMPACT_ATOMS: atom_id res chain seq x y z
N MET A 1 -4.14 12.12 -45.94
CA MET A 1 -3.13 11.06 -45.80
C MET A 1 -3.15 10.63 -44.34
N SER A 2 -3.94 9.60 -44.01
CA SER A 2 -4.05 9.06 -42.66
C SER A 2 -2.95 8.02 -42.51
N VAL A 3 -2.00 8.27 -41.63
CA VAL A 3 -1.02 7.25 -41.23
C VAL A 3 -1.75 6.39 -40.22
N ALA A 4 -1.99 5.12 -40.57
CA ALA A 4 -2.48 4.13 -39.62
C ALA A 4 -1.44 4.02 -38.50
N LEU A 5 -1.81 4.47 -37.30
CA LEU A 5 -0.97 4.44 -36.11
C LEU A 5 -0.76 3.00 -35.59
N ASP A 6 -1.47 2.02 -36.15
CA ASP A 6 -1.58 0.64 -35.64
C ASP A 6 -0.35 -0.26 -35.85
N THR A 7 0.78 0.25 -36.38
CA THR A 7 1.94 -0.60 -36.72
C THR A 7 3.27 -0.21 -36.09
N LEU A 8 3.29 0.62 -35.05
CA LEU A 8 4.50 0.86 -34.27
C LEU A 8 4.48 -0.01 -32.99
N PRO A 9 5.30 -1.07 -32.89
CA PRO A 9 5.55 -1.69 -31.60
C PRO A 9 6.12 -0.59 -30.69
N ASP A 10 5.59 -0.45 -29.48
CA ASP A 10 5.92 0.57 -28.47
C ASP A 10 5.08 1.87 -28.45
N MET A 11 4.08 2.01 -29.33
CA MET A 11 3.19 3.18 -29.23
C MET A 11 2.20 3.03 -28.08
N ARG A 12 2.42 3.80 -27.00
CA ARG A 12 1.50 3.93 -25.86
C ARG A 12 0.19 4.57 -26.31
N THR A 13 -0.82 3.74 -26.55
CA THR A 13 -2.18 4.19 -26.86
C THR A 13 -3.02 4.20 -25.60
N PHE A 14 -3.81 5.27 -25.43
CA PHE A 14 -4.83 5.35 -24.41
C PHE A 14 -6.01 4.49 -24.83
N SER A 15 -6.55 3.72 -23.90
CA SER A 15 -7.68 2.82 -24.16
C SER A 15 -8.98 3.61 -24.32
N HIS A 16 -9.02 4.82 -23.75
CA HIS A 16 -10.16 5.75 -23.74
C HIS A 16 -9.68 7.20 -23.84
N GLY A 17 -10.63 8.12 -24.09
CA GLY A 17 -10.34 9.56 -24.03
C GLY A 17 -10.36 10.09 -22.59
N SER A 18 -9.41 10.97 -22.26
CA SER A 18 -9.49 11.83 -21.07
C SER A 18 -10.64 12.84 -21.23
N THR A 19 -11.40 13.09 -20.17
CA THR A 19 -12.58 13.97 -20.20
C THR A 19 -12.46 15.08 -19.17
N LEU A 20 -12.71 16.32 -19.60
CA LEU A 20 -12.90 17.47 -18.71
C LEU A 20 -14.38 17.84 -18.68
N THR A 21 -14.92 17.97 -17.47
CA THR A 21 -16.29 18.43 -17.22
C THR A 21 -16.26 19.56 -16.19
N ASP A 22 -17.36 20.30 -16.05
CA ASP A 22 -17.51 21.31 -15.00
C ASP A 22 -17.33 20.73 -13.58
N GLY A 23 -17.55 19.41 -13.42
CA GLY A 23 -17.40 18.69 -12.16
C GLY A 23 -16.03 18.03 -11.94
N GLY A 24 -15.11 18.06 -12.92
CA GLY A 24 -13.77 17.49 -12.75
C GLY A 24 -13.09 17.01 -14.03
N LEU A 25 -11.83 16.58 -13.85
CA LEU A 25 -10.94 16.03 -14.87
C LEU A 25 -10.77 14.52 -14.65
N ALA A 26 -11.08 13.72 -15.68
CA ALA A 26 -10.74 12.30 -15.75
C ALA A 26 -9.62 12.12 -16.77
N LEU A 27 -8.55 11.43 -16.35
CA LEU A 27 -7.42 11.10 -17.21
C LEU A 27 -7.47 9.60 -17.50
N ASP A 28 -7.37 9.22 -18.78
CA ASP A 28 -7.13 7.83 -19.13
C ASP A 28 -5.64 7.49 -18.93
N LEU A 29 -5.36 6.21 -18.68
CA LEU A 29 -4.00 5.72 -18.49
C LEU A 29 -3.63 4.79 -19.65
N ALA A 30 -2.58 5.15 -20.38
CA ALA A 30 -1.94 4.23 -21.30
C ALA A 30 -1.23 3.10 -20.52
N PRO A 31 -0.99 1.93 -21.14
CA PRO A 31 -0.28 0.82 -20.52
C PRO A 31 1.01 1.26 -19.82
N ALA A 32 1.36 0.58 -18.73
CA ALA A 32 2.54 0.93 -17.96
C ALA A 32 3.79 0.66 -18.79
N LEU A 33 4.68 1.66 -18.86
CA LEU A 33 5.99 1.49 -19.46
C LEU A 33 6.95 1.03 -18.36
N THR A 34 7.28 -0.25 -18.37
CA THR A 34 8.26 -0.85 -17.46
C THR A 34 9.64 -0.92 -18.14
N PRO A 35 10.74 -1.15 -17.41
CA PRO A 35 12.04 -1.42 -18.02
C PRO A 35 12.05 -2.61 -19.00
N ALA A 36 11.08 -3.52 -18.90
CA ALA A 36 10.92 -4.69 -19.78
C ALA A 36 9.95 -4.46 -20.96
N GLY A 37 9.39 -3.25 -21.10
CA GLY A 37 8.43 -2.89 -22.15
C GLY A 37 7.04 -2.55 -21.61
N LEU A 38 6.06 -2.51 -22.52
CA LEU A 38 4.66 -2.20 -22.18
C LEU A 38 3.99 -3.39 -21.46
N VAL A 39 3.37 -3.09 -20.32
CA VAL A 39 2.60 -4.06 -19.54
C VAL A 39 1.23 -3.46 -19.21
N ASP A 40 0.15 -4.14 -19.60
CA ASP A 40 -1.23 -3.67 -19.36
C ASP A 40 -1.57 -3.66 -17.87
N HIS A 41 -1.11 -4.68 -17.14
CA HIS A 41 -1.33 -4.83 -15.70
C HIS A 41 -0.01 -5.15 -15.01
N PRO A 42 0.85 -4.14 -14.77
CA PRO A 42 2.11 -4.37 -14.09
C PRO A 42 1.86 -4.92 -12.69
N GLY A 43 2.60 -5.98 -12.36
CA GLY A 43 2.89 -6.32 -10.97
C GLY A 43 3.78 -5.23 -10.39
N PHE A 44 3.59 -4.92 -9.12
CA PHE A 44 4.37 -3.92 -8.39
C PHE A 44 5.47 -4.57 -7.56
N PHE A 45 5.21 -5.78 -7.05
CA PHE A 45 6.16 -6.58 -6.30
C PHE A 45 5.71 -8.04 -6.27
N HIS A 46 6.67 -8.96 -6.40
CA HIS A 46 6.44 -10.40 -6.21
C HIS A 46 7.67 -11.03 -5.54
N GLY A 47 7.57 -11.33 -4.25
CA GLY A 47 8.70 -11.82 -3.47
C GLY A 47 8.33 -12.18 -2.03
N PHE A 48 9.33 -12.39 -1.18
CA PHE A 48 9.16 -12.82 0.19
C PHE A 48 9.47 -11.71 1.18
N ALA A 49 8.78 -11.68 2.32
CA ALA A 49 9.19 -10.86 3.44
C ALA A 49 10.36 -11.51 4.18
N THR A 50 11.43 -10.75 4.45
CA THR A 50 12.57 -11.26 5.25
C THR A 50 12.21 -11.43 6.73
N HIS A 51 11.21 -10.67 7.19
CA HIS A 51 10.67 -10.75 8.55
C HIS A 51 9.14 -10.94 8.54
N PRO A 52 8.64 -12.12 8.17
CA PRO A 52 7.22 -12.40 7.97
C PRO A 52 6.30 -11.91 9.10
N VAL A 53 6.62 -12.27 10.35
CA VAL A 53 5.82 -11.88 11.51
C VAL A 53 5.83 -10.37 11.74
N VAL A 54 6.94 -9.68 11.46
CA VAL A 54 6.97 -8.21 11.59
C VAL A 54 6.04 -7.60 10.56
N VAL A 55 6.14 -8.04 9.30
CA VAL A 55 5.32 -7.52 8.20
C VAL A 55 3.83 -7.78 8.46
N THR A 56 3.42 -9.01 8.82
CA THR A 56 2.01 -9.31 9.06
C THR A 56 1.44 -8.52 10.23
N ARG A 57 2.20 -8.37 11.33
CA ARG A 57 1.77 -7.57 12.48
C ARG A 57 1.68 -6.10 12.15
N SER A 58 2.62 -5.56 11.37
CA SER A 58 2.55 -4.17 10.91
C SER A 58 1.32 -3.91 10.03
N LEU A 59 1.00 -4.82 9.10
CA LEU A 59 -0.21 -4.72 8.27
C LEU A 59 -1.49 -4.77 9.12
N LEU A 60 -1.55 -5.65 10.12
CA LEU A 60 -2.68 -5.70 11.06
C LEU A 60 -2.81 -4.40 11.87
N VAL A 61 -1.69 -3.81 12.32
CA VAL A 61 -1.71 -2.52 13.03
C VAL A 61 -2.23 -1.40 12.12
N LEU A 62 -1.82 -1.35 10.85
CA LEU A 62 -2.38 -0.39 9.89
C LEU A 62 -3.89 -0.56 9.74
N ALA A 63 -4.34 -1.81 9.63
CA ALA A 63 -5.76 -2.14 9.52
C ALA A 63 -6.53 -1.73 10.81
N ASP A 64 -5.94 -1.86 11.99
CA ASP A 64 -6.54 -1.40 13.25
C ASP A 64 -6.60 0.13 13.32
N ILE A 65 -5.56 0.83 12.86
CA ILE A 65 -5.55 2.30 12.76
C ILE A 65 -6.65 2.77 11.82
N ALA A 66 -6.77 2.14 10.64
CA ALA A 66 -7.81 2.47 9.65
C ALA A 66 -9.23 2.34 10.22
N ALA A 67 -9.46 1.34 11.06
CA ALA A 67 -10.75 1.14 11.74
C ALA A 67 -11.00 2.07 12.94
N THR A 68 -9.96 2.76 13.45
CA THR A 68 -10.04 3.50 14.72
C THR A 68 -10.45 4.96 14.53
N ARG A 69 -11.45 5.41 15.30
CA ARG A 69 -11.73 6.85 15.51
C ARG A 69 -11.08 7.31 16.80
N TYR A 70 -10.06 8.17 16.68
CA TYR A 70 -9.37 8.76 17.83
C TYR A 70 -10.16 9.90 18.48
N PHE A 71 -10.98 10.59 17.69
CA PHE A 71 -11.95 11.56 18.19
C PHE A 71 -13.35 10.93 18.22
N ARG A 72 -13.94 10.83 19.42
CA ARG A 72 -15.23 10.18 19.69
C ARG A 72 -15.26 8.72 19.20
N PRO A 73 -14.72 7.78 19.98
CA PRO A 73 -14.61 6.37 19.59
C PRO A 73 -15.99 5.78 19.23
N THR A 74 -16.12 5.35 17.98
CA THR A 74 -17.31 4.64 17.47
C THR A 74 -16.84 3.70 16.36
N PRO A 75 -17.36 2.46 16.27
CA PRO A 75 -17.01 1.55 15.20
C PRO A 75 -17.24 2.17 13.82
N ALA A 76 -16.29 2.00 12.91
CA ALA A 76 -16.42 2.43 11.53
C ALA A 76 -16.05 1.25 10.61
N GLY A 77 -16.91 0.95 9.63
CA GLY A 77 -16.52 0.12 8.51
C GLY A 77 -15.69 0.96 7.56
N MET A 78 -14.37 0.83 7.60
CA MET A 78 -13.48 1.64 6.78
C MET A 78 -12.44 0.79 6.07
N ARG A 79 -12.02 1.28 4.89
CA ARG A 79 -11.13 0.58 3.98
C ARG A 79 -9.69 0.70 4.44
N ASP A 80 -8.92 -0.38 4.25
CA ASP A 80 -7.53 -0.53 4.70
C ASP A 80 -6.50 0.08 3.69
N PRO A 81 -5.18 -0.28 3.69
CA PRO A 81 -4.14 0.62 3.22
C PRO A 81 -4.06 0.78 1.69
N ILE A 82 -3.51 1.91 1.32
CA ILE A 82 -2.93 2.18 0.01
C ILE A 82 -1.54 1.53 0.00
N LEU A 83 -1.30 0.68 -1.00
CA LEU A 83 0.00 0.05 -1.24
C LEU A 83 0.66 0.71 -2.44
N THR A 84 1.90 1.13 -2.27
CA THR A 84 2.68 1.81 -3.31
C THR A 84 4.07 1.20 -3.40
N ALA A 85 4.45 0.73 -4.59
CA ALA A 85 5.83 0.40 -4.92
C ALA A 85 6.50 1.62 -5.58
N ASN A 86 7.71 1.95 -5.11
CA ASN A 86 8.44 3.16 -5.50
C ASN A 86 9.82 2.87 -6.12
N GLY A 87 10.09 1.64 -6.55
CA GLY A 87 11.43 1.24 -7.03
C GLY A 87 12.41 0.85 -5.92
N ASP A 88 12.34 1.50 -4.75
CA ASP A 88 13.27 1.28 -3.63
C ASP A 88 12.61 0.63 -2.40
N ARG A 89 11.28 0.73 -2.30
CA ARG A 89 10.49 0.23 -1.17
C ARG A 89 9.06 -0.10 -1.58
N LEU A 90 8.45 -1.01 -0.84
CA LEU A 90 7.00 -1.18 -0.80
C LEU A 90 6.45 -0.43 0.41
N ARG A 91 5.55 0.51 0.17
CA ARG A 91 4.93 1.37 1.18
C ARG A 91 3.48 0.98 1.38
N ALA A 92 3.05 0.83 2.63
CA ALA A 92 1.64 0.72 3.00
C ALA A 92 1.23 1.93 3.84
N GLU A 93 0.16 2.62 3.45
CA GLU A 93 -0.33 3.83 4.10
C GLU A 93 -1.83 3.75 4.40
N CYS A 94 -2.26 4.24 5.55
CA CYS A 94 -3.67 4.37 5.88
C CYS A 94 -3.95 5.63 6.69
N PHE A 95 -5.18 6.15 6.56
CA PHE A 95 -5.70 7.13 7.52
C PHE A 95 -6.61 6.45 8.53
N SER A 96 -6.62 6.97 9.76
CA SER A 96 -7.62 6.57 10.75
C SER A 96 -9.04 6.94 10.36
N ALA A 97 -10.03 6.36 11.02
CA ALA A 97 -11.45 6.55 10.68
C ALA A 97 -11.97 7.99 10.78
N CYS A 98 -11.27 8.83 11.53
CA CYS A 98 -11.54 10.26 11.63
C CYS A 98 -10.55 11.13 10.82
N ASN A 99 -9.70 10.54 9.97
CA ASN A 99 -8.60 11.19 9.23
C ASN A 99 -7.61 11.97 10.13
N GLY A 100 -7.61 11.73 11.44
CA GLY A 100 -6.76 12.46 12.40
C GLY A 100 -5.36 11.88 12.54
N VAL A 101 -5.13 10.67 12.02
CA VAL A 101 -3.84 9.97 12.05
C VAL A 101 -3.56 9.44 10.66
N LEU A 102 -2.36 9.68 10.16
CA LEU A 102 -1.76 8.98 9.02
C LEU A 102 -0.73 8.01 9.57
N ALA A 103 -0.78 6.76 9.13
CA ALA A 103 0.24 5.76 9.42
C ALA A 103 0.86 5.25 8.13
N ARG A 104 2.18 5.00 8.19
CA ARG A 104 2.99 4.57 7.06
C ARG A 104 3.93 3.45 7.51
N LEU A 105 3.95 2.35 6.75
CA LEU A 105 4.92 1.28 6.83
C LEU A 105 5.75 1.28 5.55
N ASP A 106 7.06 1.43 5.69
CA ASP A 106 8.00 1.28 4.58
C ASP A 106 8.74 -0.05 4.72
N LEU A 107 8.54 -0.95 3.77
CA LEU A 107 9.34 -2.15 3.57
C LEU A 107 10.46 -1.80 2.58
N LEU A 108 11.62 -1.47 3.13
CA LEU A 108 12.83 -1.23 2.33
C LEU A 108 13.29 -2.53 1.65
N ALA A 109 14.15 -2.42 0.64
CA ALA A 109 14.70 -3.57 -0.08
C ALA A 109 15.24 -4.68 0.85
N SER A 110 15.90 -4.36 1.97
CA SER A 110 16.39 -5.37 2.94
C SER A 110 15.28 -6.08 3.73
N GLY A 111 14.07 -5.54 3.74
CA GLY A 111 12.87 -6.15 4.30
C GLY A 111 12.22 -7.19 3.36
N LEU A 112 12.72 -7.31 2.14
CA LEU A 112 12.15 -8.11 1.05
C LEU A 112 13.24 -8.98 0.43
N ASP A 113 12.89 -10.20 0.04
CA ASP A 113 13.78 -11.15 -0.62
C ASP A 113 13.10 -11.73 -1.86
N GLY A 114 13.77 -11.63 -2.99
CA GLY A 114 13.19 -11.92 -4.31
C GLY A 114 12.25 -10.81 -4.83
N GLY A 115 12.14 -10.75 -6.15
CA GLY A 115 11.35 -9.74 -6.85
C GLY A 115 12.07 -8.39 -6.96
N GLN A 116 11.93 -7.73 -8.11
CA GLN A 116 12.19 -6.29 -8.19
C GLN A 116 11.00 -5.55 -7.59
N ILE A 117 11.26 -4.45 -6.90
CA ILE A 117 10.21 -3.51 -6.52
C ILE A 117 10.05 -2.59 -7.71
N ASP A 118 8.93 -2.70 -8.41
CA ASP A 118 8.63 -1.86 -9.57
C ASP A 118 7.95 -0.56 -9.12
N HIS A 119 7.07 -0.02 -9.95
CA HIS A 119 6.33 1.21 -9.69
C HIS A 119 4.84 1.00 -9.85
N GLY A 120 4.08 1.49 -8.87
CA GLY A 120 2.63 1.56 -8.97
C GLY A 120 1.94 1.62 -7.62
N THR A 121 0.64 1.89 -7.65
CA THR A 121 -0.19 2.04 -6.46
C THR A 121 -1.49 1.27 -6.63
N THR A 122 -1.87 0.52 -5.60
CA THR A 122 -3.20 -0.08 -5.45
C THR A 122 -3.76 0.24 -4.09
N ASN A 123 -5.07 0.10 -3.93
CA ASN A 123 -5.73 0.34 -2.66
C ASN A 123 -6.63 -0.86 -2.37
N VAL A 124 -6.37 -1.54 -1.25
CA VAL A 124 -7.01 -2.82 -0.90
C VAL A 124 -7.66 -2.71 0.47
N ASP A 125 -8.58 -3.62 0.75
CA ASP A 125 -9.21 -3.76 2.06
C ASP A 125 -8.68 -5.04 2.71
N ILE A 126 -7.99 -4.95 3.85
CA ILE A 126 -7.50 -6.08 4.66
C ILE A 126 -8.70 -6.59 5.47
N GLY A 127 -9.57 -7.29 4.76
CA GLY A 127 -10.81 -7.82 5.29
C GLY A 127 -10.61 -8.90 6.35
N PRO A 128 -11.70 -9.40 6.95
CA PRO A 128 -11.63 -10.40 8.02
C PRO A 128 -10.87 -11.68 7.65
N ALA A 129 -10.90 -12.08 6.37
CA ALA A 129 -10.17 -13.26 5.89
C ALA A 129 -8.66 -13.02 5.90
N MET A 130 -8.19 -11.93 5.28
CA MET A 130 -6.79 -11.54 5.30
C MET A 130 -6.30 -11.30 6.73
N ARG A 131 -7.07 -10.62 7.59
CA ARG A 131 -6.73 -10.42 9.01
C ARG A 131 -6.47 -11.74 9.73
N ARG A 132 -7.34 -12.74 9.54
CA ARG A 132 -7.17 -14.07 10.14
C ARG A 132 -5.92 -14.77 9.64
N ALA A 133 -5.66 -14.76 8.33
CA ALA A 133 -4.47 -15.37 7.75
C ALA A 133 -3.19 -14.70 8.26
N LEU A 134 -3.10 -13.37 8.17
CA LEU A 134 -1.95 -12.60 8.66
C LEU A 134 -1.69 -12.83 10.16
N ALA A 135 -2.73 -12.94 10.98
CA ALA A 135 -2.61 -13.19 12.40
C ALA A 135 -2.11 -14.60 12.76
N ARG A 136 -2.27 -15.56 11.85
CA ARG A 136 -1.88 -16.98 12.03
C ARG A 136 -0.51 -17.32 11.46
N VAL A 137 0.12 -16.43 10.68
CA VAL A 137 1.46 -16.68 10.12
C VAL A 137 2.44 -17.07 11.25
N PRO A 138 2.98 -18.31 11.24
CA PRO A 138 3.89 -18.77 12.27
C PRO A 138 5.22 -18.03 12.27
N ARG A 139 5.93 -18.09 13.40
CA ARG A 139 7.34 -17.66 13.44
C ARG A 139 8.18 -18.63 12.60
N GLY A 140 9.02 -18.09 11.73
CA GLY A 140 9.92 -18.87 10.86
C GLY A 140 9.28 -19.38 9.57
N GLU A 141 7.98 -19.16 9.36
CA GLU A 141 7.30 -19.50 8.11
C GLU A 141 7.65 -18.51 7.00
N LEU A 142 7.70 -18.97 5.75
CA LEU A 142 7.82 -18.08 4.59
C LEU A 142 6.51 -17.30 4.37
N LEU A 143 6.65 -16.00 4.08
CA LEU A 143 5.54 -15.15 3.65
C LEU A 143 5.87 -14.57 2.29
N HIS A 144 5.16 -15.05 1.27
CA HIS A 144 5.17 -14.47 -0.06
C HIS A 144 4.13 -13.36 -0.17
N LEU A 145 4.52 -12.25 -0.80
CA LEU A 145 3.68 -11.11 -1.11
C LEU A 145 3.68 -10.91 -2.63
N ASP A 146 2.48 -10.78 -3.19
CA ASP A 146 2.24 -10.35 -4.56
C ASP A 146 1.34 -9.11 -4.52
N VAL A 147 1.87 -8.00 -5.01
CA VAL A 147 1.17 -6.72 -5.08
C VAL A 147 1.10 -6.32 -6.54
N GLY A 148 -0.11 -6.03 -7.01
CA GLY A 148 -0.33 -5.59 -8.38
C GLY A 148 -1.44 -4.55 -8.47
N THR A 149 -1.76 -4.19 -9.72
CA THR A 149 -2.75 -3.14 -10.02
C THR A 149 -4.13 -3.42 -9.40
N ASP A 150 -4.53 -4.68 -9.27
CA ASP A 150 -5.87 -5.10 -8.87
C ASP A 150 -5.93 -5.88 -7.56
N ARG A 151 -4.78 -6.18 -6.92
CA ARG A 151 -4.74 -7.09 -5.76
C ARG A 151 -3.57 -6.87 -4.81
N LEU A 152 -3.78 -7.33 -3.58
CA LEU A 152 -2.77 -7.75 -2.62
C LEU A 152 -3.00 -9.23 -2.34
N ARG A 153 -1.98 -10.06 -2.53
CA ARG A 153 -2.00 -11.46 -2.11
C ARG A 153 -0.89 -11.74 -1.11
N ALA A 154 -1.25 -12.42 -0.03
CA ALA A 154 -0.33 -12.94 0.97
C ALA A 154 -0.42 -14.47 0.97
N SER A 155 0.71 -15.16 0.82
CA SER A 155 0.76 -16.62 0.77
C SER A 155 1.81 -17.17 1.73
N THR A 156 1.43 -18.21 2.45
CA THR A 156 2.33 -19.15 3.13
C THR A 156 2.30 -20.47 2.36
N PRO A 157 3.18 -21.44 2.65
CA PRO A 157 3.07 -22.78 2.10
C PRO A 157 1.73 -23.48 2.39
N ALA A 158 1.04 -23.09 3.48
CA ALA A 158 -0.21 -23.72 3.91
C ALA A 158 -1.47 -23.07 3.31
N GLU A 159 -1.46 -21.75 3.10
CA GLU A 159 -2.62 -21.01 2.62
C GLU A 159 -2.24 -19.77 1.82
N ALA A 160 -3.14 -19.34 0.93
CA ALA A 160 -3.05 -18.06 0.23
C ALA A 160 -4.36 -17.30 0.41
N VAL A 161 -4.24 -16.01 0.65
CA VAL A 161 -5.37 -15.08 0.77
C VAL A 161 -5.11 -13.87 -0.11
N GLU A 162 -6.17 -13.38 -0.74
CA GLU A 162 -6.11 -12.25 -1.66
C GLU A 162 -7.19 -11.25 -1.31
N GLU A 163 -6.82 -9.98 -1.37
CA GLU A 163 -7.74 -8.85 -1.29
C GLU A 163 -7.68 -8.08 -2.61
N ARG A 164 -8.86 -7.78 -3.14
CA ARG A 164 -9.00 -7.05 -4.41
C ARG A 164 -8.93 -5.56 -4.17
N ARG A 165 -8.56 -4.84 -5.24
CA ARG A 165 -8.63 -3.38 -5.26
C ARG A 165 -10.05 -2.94 -4.96
N VAL A 166 -10.17 -1.98 -4.05
CA VAL A 166 -11.43 -1.34 -3.69
C VAL A 166 -11.48 0.07 -4.26
N GLN A 167 -12.63 0.74 -4.22
CA GLN A 167 -12.71 2.18 -4.49
C GLN A 167 -12.17 2.98 -3.28
N MET A 168 -11.30 3.96 -3.50
CA MET A 168 -10.84 4.80 -2.39
C MET A 168 -11.94 5.82 -2.00
N PRO A 169 -12.19 6.07 -0.70
CA PRO A 169 -13.13 7.11 -0.30
C PRO A 169 -12.64 8.52 -0.65
N ASP A 170 -13.51 9.41 -1.14
CA ASP A 170 -13.15 10.78 -1.57
C ASP A 170 -12.41 11.59 -0.49
N ARG A 171 -12.77 11.39 0.79
CA ARG A 171 -12.11 12.07 1.90
C ARG A 171 -10.61 11.70 2.00
N TRP A 172 -10.22 10.49 1.61
CA TRP A 172 -8.82 10.06 1.62
C TRP A 172 -8.06 10.70 0.48
N VAL A 173 -8.67 10.83 -0.72
CA VAL A 173 -8.07 11.56 -1.85
C VAL A 173 -7.66 12.97 -1.42
N ARG A 174 -8.56 13.69 -0.73
CA ARG A 174 -8.27 15.04 -0.20
C ARG A 174 -7.21 15.02 0.89
N ALA A 175 -7.25 14.04 1.79
CA ALA A 175 -6.28 13.91 2.88
C ALA A 175 -4.87 13.59 2.38
N LEU A 176 -4.73 12.82 1.28
CA LEU A 176 -3.43 12.50 0.67
C LEU A 176 -2.71 13.75 0.16
N GLY A 177 -3.42 14.69 -0.46
CA GLY A 177 -2.83 15.96 -0.87
C GLY A 177 -2.20 16.71 0.31
N ASN A 178 -2.96 16.86 1.39
CA ASN A 178 -2.46 17.49 2.61
C ASN A 178 -1.29 16.71 3.24
N ALA A 179 -1.37 15.38 3.26
CA ALA A 179 -0.31 14.53 3.77
C ALA A 179 0.99 14.66 2.96
N ALA A 180 0.90 14.75 1.63
CA ALA A 180 2.06 14.95 0.78
C ALA A 180 2.75 16.28 1.11
N GLU A 181 2.00 17.39 1.18
CA GLU A 181 2.53 18.71 1.55
C GLU A 181 3.16 18.73 2.95
N LEU A 182 2.51 18.11 3.94
CA LEU A 182 3.00 18.05 5.33
C LEU A 182 4.24 17.17 5.48
N THR A 183 4.36 16.10 4.68
CA THR A 183 5.47 15.14 4.80
C THR A 183 6.64 15.41 3.88
N GLN A 184 6.46 16.19 2.81
CA GLN A 184 7.53 16.56 1.87
C GLN A 184 8.76 17.18 2.55
N PRO A 185 8.66 18.14 3.50
CA PRO A 185 9.84 18.74 4.11
C PRO A 185 10.47 17.90 5.22
N LEU A 186 9.90 16.73 5.56
CA LEU A 186 10.42 15.90 6.64
C LEU A 186 11.75 15.28 6.23
N VAL A 187 12.77 15.48 7.07
CA VAL A 187 14.09 14.87 6.93
C VAL A 187 14.34 13.90 8.08
N GLU A 188 14.97 12.77 7.79
CA GLU A 188 15.39 11.84 8.83
C GLU A 188 16.36 12.54 9.80
N ARG A 189 16.02 12.49 11.10
CA ARG A 189 16.86 13.08 12.16
C ARG A 189 17.64 12.04 12.95
N PHE A 190 17.06 10.85 13.13
CA PHE A 190 17.70 9.73 13.80
C PHE A 190 16.99 8.44 13.41
N SER A 191 17.70 7.32 13.49
CA SER A 191 17.17 5.97 13.32
C SER A 191 17.41 5.17 14.59
N VAL A 192 16.45 4.31 14.94
CA VAL A 192 16.51 3.48 16.15
C VAL A 192 16.27 2.02 15.78
N GLY A 193 17.22 1.15 16.13
CA GLY A 193 17.05 -0.29 15.98
C GLY A 193 16.00 -0.87 16.93
N ALA A 194 15.66 -2.16 16.73
CA ALA A 194 14.57 -2.82 17.45
C ALA A 194 14.67 -2.73 18.99
N ALA A 195 15.88 -2.86 19.57
CA ALA A 195 16.07 -2.75 21.00
C ALA A 195 15.74 -1.35 21.54
N GLY A 196 16.17 -0.30 20.82
CA GLY A 196 15.88 1.08 21.20
C GLY A 196 14.39 1.42 21.03
N ALA A 197 13.77 0.96 19.94
CA ALA A 197 12.34 1.17 19.70
C ALA A 197 11.48 0.51 20.80
N ARG A 198 11.80 -0.74 21.19
CA ARG A 198 11.12 -1.42 22.31
C ARG A 198 11.25 -0.65 23.61
N ARG A 199 12.47 -0.21 23.95
CA ARG A 199 12.72 0.59 25.15
C ARG A 199 11.95 1.91 25.13
N PHE A 200 11.88 2.58 23.98
CA PHE A 200 11.09 3.81 23.82
C PHE A 200 9.61 3.56 24.11
N VAL A 201 9.01 2.55 23.48
CA VAL A 201 7.58 2.22 23.69
C VAL A 201 7.31 1.84 25.15
N GLN A 202 8.19 1.07 25.77
CA GLN A 202 8.07 0.68 27.18
C GLN A 202 8.22 1.85 28.17
N ALA A 203 8.86 2.94 27.75
CA ALA A 203 9.03 4.14 28.57
C ALA A 203 7.87 5.14 28.44
N LEU A 204 6.92 4.90 27.53
CA LEU A 204 5.73 5.75 27.40
C LEU A 204 4.84 5.59 28.64
N PRO A 205 4.19 6.68 29.11
CA PRO A 205 3.24 6.58 30.20
C PRO A 205 2.08 5.64 29.81
N PRO A 206 1.51 4.90 30.79
CA PRO A 206 0.32 4.11 30.51
C PRO A 206 -0.80 5.02 29.99
N PRO A 207 -1.71 4.50 29.15
CA PRO A 207 -2.88 5.26 28.75
C PRO A 207 -3.62 5.76 30.00
N PRO A 208 -4.22 6.96 29.95
CA PRO A 208 -5.06 7.44 31.05
C PRO A 208 -6.18 6.42 31.33
N PRO A 209 -6.62 6.30 32.60
CA PRO A 209 -7.65 5.35 33.01
C PRO A 209 -8.99 5.59 32.31
#